data_AF-B4CWK1-F1
#
_entry.id   AF-B4CWK1-F1
#
_cell.length_a   1.000
_cell.length_b   1.000
_cell.length_c   1.000
_cell.angle_alpha   90.00
_cell.angle_beta   90.00
_cell.angle_gamma   90.00
#
_symmetry.space_group_name_H-M   'P 1'
#
loop_
_entity.id
_entity.type
_entity.pdbx_description
1 polymer ?
#
loop_
_entity_poly.entity_id
_entity_poly.type
_entity_poly.pdbx_seq_one_letter_code
_entity_poly.pdbx_strand_id
1 'polypeptide(L)'
;MQDNTWTAVVKQYPHGVPDELLIKQAPPGYTPAVEAAFVRSLVNGDKIDAKTRPWTWATFIGYRGMPDSSRPGDSPPITRTHLNYNNDYHSTVAEIEDLKVRQATNREMRLKTLDLLYYIQHTLGKTDWSVANDEGLDSAYNRAEIDRWLAERPDLAPYRAVLYHFSVMPYTRESRRIIGLHTLCAHEIERIPGPPVQFAHTVALGDYAVDLHGSMTAPYLELDLDHESDIPHGFGQRGLGPFAIPFECFIPEKIDGFLPAEKNFSQSRMANGATRLQPHTLLMGQAVGAIAALAIQHGVQPRAVDPVEVQKVLLDAGDTLCIDGAPGTRWGTPEWRDEQLATLRNGAPAEPTKK
;
A
#
# COMPACT_ATOMS: atom_id res chain seq x y z
N MET A 1 -1.63 14.68 6.25
CA MET A 1 -0.86 13.43 6.15
C MET A 1 -1.62 12.35 6.88
N GLN A 2 -1.82 11.22 6.21
CA GLN A 2 -2.35 10.02 6.81
C GLN A 2 -1.32 9.37 7.74
N ASP A 3 -1.82 8.76 8.81
CA ASP A 3 -1.03 7.97 9.74
C ASP A 3 -0.29 6.83 9.01
N ASN A 4 0.90 6.47 9.48
CA ASN A 4 1.72 5.42 8.90
C ASN A 4 1.75 4.19 9.82
N THR A 5 2.21 3.05 9.29
CA THR A 5 2.28 1.81 10.07
C THR A 5 3.65 1.16 9.84
N TRP A 6 4.41 0.87 10.88
CA TRP A 6 5.44 -0.17 10.78
C TRP A 6 4.75 -1.50 11.06
N THR A 7 4.91 -2.51 10.23
CA THR A 7 4.20 -3.78 10.42
C THR A 7 5.19 -4.91 10.69
N ALA A 8 4.68 -6.01 11.23
CA ALA A 8 5.39 -7.26 11.29
C ALA A 8 4.47 -8.37 10.79
N VAL A 9 5.03 -9.33 10.07
CA VAL A 9 4.32 -10.58 9.80
C VAL A 9 4.49 -11.46 11.03
N VAL A 10 3.38 -11.99 11.55
CA VAL A 10 3.38 -12.97 12.64
C VAL A 10 2.82 -14.28 12.15
N LYS A 11 3.30 -15.38 12.70
CA LYS A 11 2.77 -16.72 12.47
C LYS A 11 2.54 -17.49 13.75
N GLN A 12 1.66 -18.48 13.66
CA GLN A 12 1.50 -19.48 14.69
C GLN A 12 2.66 -20.48 14.64
N TYR A 13 3.15 -20.87 15.82
CA TYR A 13 4.15 -21.90 16.04
C TYR A 13 3.51 -23.07 16.79
N PRO A 14 2.95 -24.08 16.09
CA PRO A 14 2.20 -25.17 16.70
C PRO A 14 2.98 -26.00 17.72
N HIS A 15 4.31 -25.96 17.65
CA HIS A 15 5.23 -26.69 18.52
C HIS A 15 5.96 -25.78 19.52
N GLY A 16 5.45 -24.55 19.71
CA GLY A 16 6.06 -23.53 20.56
C GLY A 16 6.91 -22.54 19.77
N VAL A 17 6.85 -21.28 20.18
CA VAL A 17 7.68 -20.20 19.64
C VAL A 17 9.14 -20.39 20.09
N PRO A 18 10.15 -20.23 19.20
CA PRO A 18 11.55 -20.18 19.60
C PRO A 18 11.79 -19.17 20.72
N ASP A 19 12.60 -19.54 21.71
CA ASP A 19 12.78 -18.77 22.94
C ASP A 19 13.23 -17.32 22.71
N GLU A 20 14.06 -17.09 21.68
CA GLU A 20 14.54 -15.78 21.26
C GLU A 20 13.46 -14.90 20.60
N LEU A 21 12.35 -15.49 20.13
CA LEU A 21 11.23 -14.77 19.53
C LEU A 21 10.08 -14.50 20.52
N LEU A 22 10.22 -14.93 21.78
CA LEU A 22 9.30 -14.56 22.85
C LEU A 22 9.70 -13.20 23.45
N ILE A 23 8.73 -12.30 23.61
CA ILE A 23 8.95 -11.02 24.26
C ILE A 23 8.86 -11.22 25.77
N LYS A 24 9.98 -11.48 26.45
CA LYS A 24 9.99 -11.90 27.87
C LYS A 24 9.68 -10.79 28.88
N GLN A 25 9.78 -9.53 28.47
CA GLN A 25 9.62 -8.36 29.32
C GLN A 25 8.93 -7.23 28.56
N ALA A 26 8.14 -6.42 29.26
CA ALA A 26 7.44 -5.27 28.68
C ALA A 26 8.43 -4.35 27.93
N PRO A 27 8.13 -3.95 26.67
CA PRO A 27 8.99 -3.04 25.92
C PRO A 27 9.15 -1.68 26.60
N PRO A 28 10.25 -0.95 26.34
CA PRO A 28 10.43 0.40 26.85
C PRO A 28 9.29 1.32 26.40
N GLY A 29 8.57 1.90 27.36
CA GLY A 29 7.41 2.77 27.10
C GLY A 29 6.05 2.06 27.16
N TYR A 30 6.02 0.73 27.35
CA TYR A 30 4.78 0.00 27.57
C TYR A 30 4.20 0.33 28.96
N THR A 31 3.12 1.10 28.98
CA THR A 31 2.44 1.56 30.20
C THR A 31 1.01 1.01 30.29
N PRO A 32 0.34 1.07 31.46
CA PRO A 32 -1.08 0.73 31.55
C PRO A 32 -1.98 1.51 30.58
N ALA A 33 -1.59 2.73 30.20
CA ALA A 33 -2.32 3.52 29.21
C ALA A 33 -2.18 2.95 27.78
N VAL A 34 -0.99 2.46 27.42
CA VAL A 34 -0.75 1.76 26.14
C VAL A 34 -1.57 0.47 26.09
N GLU A 35 -1.52 -0.34 27.15
CA GLU A 35 -2.32 -1.55 27.25
C GLU A 35 -3.83 -1.26 27.15
N ALA A 36 -4.33 -0.28 27.89
CA ALA A 36 -5.73 0.13 27.84
C ALA A 36 -6.14 0.58 26.42
N ALA A 37 -5.23 1.16 25.63
CA ALA A 37 -5.50 1.51 24.24
C ALA A 37 -5.69 0.26 23.37
N PHE A 38 -4.90 -0.79 23.59
CA PHE A 38 -5.06 -2.05 22.88
C PHE A 38 -6.30 -2.84 23.28
N VAL A 39 -6.65 -2.86 24.57
CA VAL A 39 -7.87 -3.52 25.07
C VAL A 39 -9.13 -2.94 24.44
N ARG A 40 -9.16 -1.63 24.14
CA ARG A 40 -10.32 -0.98 23.49
C ARG A 40 -10.59 -1.46 22.06
N SER A 41 -9.63 -2.11 21.41
CA SER A 41 -9.72 -2.45 19.99
C SER A 41 -9.45 -3.91 19.68
N LEU A 42 -8.72 -4.64 20.52
CA LEU A 42 -8.38 -6.05 20.31
C LEU A 42 -8.49 -6.84 21.62
N VAL A 43 -9.34 -7.87 21.65
CA VAL A 43 -9.58 -8.73 22.82
C VAL A 43 -9.51 -10.22 22.45
N ASN A 44 -9.54 -11.10 23.44
CA ASN A 44 -9.79 -12.52 23.20
C ASN A 44 -11.27 -12.79 22.90
N GLY A 45 -11.54 -13.81 22.11
CA GLY A 45 -12.89 -14.28 21.82
C GLY A 45 -13.00 -14.94 20.45
N ASP A 46 -14.21 -15.39 20.16
CA ASP A 46 -14.57 -16.01 18.89
C ASP A 46 -14.65 -14.98 17.76
N LYS A 47 -14.62 -15.45 16.51
CA LYS A 47 -14.72 -14.57 15.35
C LYS A 47 -16.04 -13.80 15.38
N ILE A 48 -15.94 -12.48 15.26
CA ILE A 48 -17.07 -11.55 15.14
C ILE A 48 -17.08 -10.86 13.77
N ASP A 49 -18.19 -10.21 13.44
CA ASP A 49 -18.28 -9.34 12.25
C ASP A 49 -17.22 -8.23 12.28
N ALA A 50 -16.58 -7.98 11.15
CA ALA A 50 -15.49 -7.02 11.04
C ALA A 50 -15.90 -5.55 11.27
N LYS A 51 -17.20 -5.23 11.32
CA LYS A 51 -17.75 -3.92 11.71
C LYS A 51 -17.97 -3.79 13.22
N THR A 52 -18.07 -4.91 13.94
CA THR A 52 -18.21 -4.91 15.41
C THR A 52 -16.87 -4.59 16.07
N ARG A 53 -16.88 -3.88 17.19
CA ARG A 53 -15.69 -3.55 18.00
C ARG A 53 -15.93 -3.83 19.49
N PRO A 54 -14.90 -4.16 20.28
CA PRO A 54 -13.51 -4.44 19.86
C PRO A 54 -13.41 -5.71 19.01
N TRP A 55 -12.38 -5.82 18.16
CA TRP A 55 -12.11 -7.07 17.43
C TRP A 55 -11.63 -8.16 18.36
N THR A 56 -11.99 -9.40 18.05
CA THR A 56 -11.37 -10.55 18.69
C THR A 56 -10.09 -10.97 17.95
N TRP A 57 -9.20 -11.70 18.62
CA TRP A 57 -8.03 -12.30 17.98
C TRP A 57 -8.39 -13.09 16.70
N ALA A 58 -9.49 -13.85 16.74
CA ALA A 58 -9.96 -14.62 15.58
C ALA A 58 -10.38 -13.73 14.40
N THR A 59 -11.00 -12.57 14.66
CA THR A 59 -11.29 -11.57 13.62
C THR A 59 -10.00 -10.89 13.14
N PHE A 60 -9.08 -10.56 14.05
CA PHE A 60 -7.81 -9.90 13.74
C PHE A 60 -6.94 -10.70 12.77
N ILE A 61 -6.68 -11.98 13.06
CA ILE A 61 -5.90 -12.84 12.16
C ILE A 61 -6.61 -13.05 10.82
N GLY A 62 -7.94 -12.96 10.80
CA GLY A 62 -8.77 -13.02 9.60
C GLY A 62 -8.64 -11.82 8.66
N TYR A 63 -8.39 -10.63 9.19
CA TYR A 63 -8.50 -9.39 8.42
C TYR A 63 -7.39 -9.22 7.38
N ARG A 64 -6.15 -9.59 7.73
CA ARG A 64 -4.97 -9.57 6.84
C ARG A 64 -4.22 -10.90 6.88
N GLY A 65 -4.99 -11.99 6.99
CA GLY A 65 -4.49 -13.34 6.96
C GLY A 65 -3.69 -13.59 5.69
N MET A 66 -2.52 -14.20 5.84
CA MET A 66 -1.64 -14.56 4.73
C MET A 66 -1.79 -16.05 4.40
N PRO A 67 -1.69 -16.43 3.12
CA PRO A 67 -1.55 -17.83 2.74
C PRO A 67 -0.35 -18.48 3.43
N ASP A 68 -0.52 -19.72 3.86
CA ASP A 68 0.54 -20.55 4.39
C ASP A 68 0.85 -21.66 3.39
N SER A 69 1.82 -21.41 2.50
CA SER A 69 2.21 -22.36 1.45
C SER A 69 2.80 -23.68 1.98
N SER A 70 3.08 -23.78 3.29
CA SER A 70 3.46 -25.05 3.91
C SER A 70 2.27 -25.98 4.18
N ARG A 71 1.04 -25.49 3.96
CA ARG A 71 -0.21 -26.21 4.21
C ARG A 71 -1.07 -26.32 2.95
N PRO A 72 -1.97 -27.32 2.88
CA PRO A 72 -3.03 -27.35 1.86
C PRO A 72 -3.90 -26.10 1.93
N GLY A 73 -4.26 -25.53 0.76
CA GLY A 73 -4.97 -24.24 0.66
C GLY A 73 -6.39 -24.21 1.23
N ASP A 74 -6.96 -25.37 1.53
CA ASP A 74 -8.28 -25.57 2.14
C ASP A 74 -8.24 -25.78 3.67
N SER A 75 -7.06 -25.66 4.30
CA SER A 75 -6.90 -25.93 5.73
C SER A 75 -7.19 -24.70 6.60
N PRO A 76 -8.31 -24.65 7.35
CA PRO A 76 -8.36 -23.84 8.57
C PRO A 76 -7.32 -24.36 9.57
N PRO A 77 -6.76 -23.53 10.47
CA PRO A 77 -6.99 -22.09 10.66
C PRO A 77 -5.95 -21.20 9.94
N ILE A 78 -6.23 -19.89 9.91
CA ILE A 78 -5.24 -18.89 9.50
C ILE A 78 -4.07 -18.93 10.48
N THR A 79 -2.87 -19.13 9.93
CA THR A 79 -1.63 -19.32 10.70
C THR A 79 -0.65 -18.19 10.54
N ARG A 80 -0.98 -17.19 9.72
CA ARG A 80 -0.10 -16.06 9.43
C ARG A 80 -0.93 -14.81 9.19
N THR A 81 -0.50 -13.67 9.70
CA THR A 81 -1.17 -12.37 9.49
C THR A 81 -0.19 -11.22 9.65
N HIS A 82 -0.63 -10.01 9.28
CA HIS A 82 0.11 -8.77 9.51
C HIS A 82 -0.36 -8.06 10.79
N LEU A 83 0.57 -7.48 11.54
CA LEU A 83 0.28 -6.57 12.65
C LEU A 83 -0.05 -5.16 12.15
N ASN A 84 -1.17 -5.02 11.43
CA ASN A 84 -1.56 -3.73 10.85
C ASN A 84 -2.67 -3.01 11.62
N TYR A 85 -3.69 -3.75 12.07
CA TYR A 85 -4.81 -3.15 12.81
C TYR A 85 -4.33 -2.71 14.19
N ASN A 86 -4.82 -1.55 14.65
CA ASN A 86 -4.46 -0.97 15.94
C ASN A 86 -2.96 -0.58 16.06
N ASN A 87 -2.27 -0.49 14.92
CA ASN A 87 -0.84 -0.21 14.84
C ASN A 87 -0.50 1.07 14.05
N ASP A 88 -1.50 1.84 13.62
CA ASP A 88 -1.28 3.14 12.96
C ASP A 88 -0.65 4.15 13.93
N TYR A 89 0.35 4.89 13.48
CA TYR A 89 1.04 5.92 14.23
C TYR A 89 0.83 7.27 13.55
N HIS A 90 0.59 8.29 14.35
CA HIS A 90 0.30 9.61 13.83
C HIS A 90 1.47 10.17 13.04
N SER A 91 1.22 10.55 11.79
CA SER A 91 2.25 11.08 10.90
C SER A 91 1.99 12.50 10.41
N THR A 92 3.06 13.25 10.23
CA THR A 92 3.03 14.66 9.81
C THR A 92 3.92 14.91 8.59
N VAL A 93 3.77 16.08 7.96
CA VAL A 93 4.61 16.47 6.80
C VAL A 93 6.10 16.54 7.16
N ALA A 94 6.43 16.74 8.45
CA ALA A 94 7.81 16.80 8.91
C ALA A 94 8.58 15.49 8.64
N GLU A 95 7.92 14.32 8.60
CA GLU A 95 8.56 13.07 8.22
C GLU A 95 9.00 13.05 6.75
N ILE A 96 8.25 13.71 5.87
CA ILE A 96 8.60 13.81 4.45
C ILE A 96 9.76 14.81 4.27
N GLU A 97 9.71 15.93 5.00
CA GLU A 97 10.61 17.07 4.83
C GLU A 97 11.94 16.95 5.59
N ASP A 98 11.97 16.24 6.73
CA ASP A 98 13.14 16.12 7.59
C ASP A 98 13.52 14.65 7.84
N LEU A 99 14.76 14.29 7.49
CA LEU A 99 15.28 12.93 7.64
C LEU A 99 15.37 12.48 9.11
N LYS A 100 15.76 13.36 10.02
CA LYS A 100 15.89 13.05 11.46
C LYS A 100 14.51 12.80 12.06
N VAL A 101 13.53 13.64 11.71
CA VAL A 101 12.14 13.44 12.14
C VAL A 101 11.61 12.10 11.61
N ARG A 102 11.85 11.80 10.33
CA ARG A 102 11.47 10.51 9.73
C ARG A 102 12.09 9.32 10.46
N GLN A 103 13.39 9.39 10.78
CA GLN A 103 14.08 8.33 11.49
C GLN A 103 13.53 8.14 12.91
N ALA A 104 13.24 9.24 13.63
CA ALA A 104 12.61 9.19 14.95
C ALA A 104 11.22 8.56 14.87
N THR A 105 10.34 9.03 13.99
CA THR A 105 9.00 8.45 13.82
C THR A 105 9.05 6.98 13.41
N ASN A 106 9.96 6.60 12.51
CA ASN A 106 10.17 5.21 12.12
C ASN A 106 10.56 4.30 13.29
N ARG A 107 11.26 4.83 14.30
CA ARG A 107 11.61 4.08 15.52
C ARG A 107 10.40 3.96 16.44
N GLU A 108 9.63 5.02 16.62
CA GLU A 108 8.39 5.00 17.41
C GLU A 108 7.33 4.03 16.83
N MET A 109 7.18 3.98 15.50
CA MET A 109 6.29 2.99 14.86
C MET A 109 6.72 1.54 15.12
N ARG A 110 8.03 1.26 15.12
CA ARG A 110 8.55 -0.07 15.47
C ARG A 110 8.28 -0.39 16.94
N LEU A 111 8.49 0.56 17.85
CA LEU A 111 8.18 0.37 19.27
C LEU A 111 6.69 0.05 19.47
N LYS A 112 5.79 0.76 18.79
CA LYS A 112 4.35 0.46 18.84
C LYS A 112 4.02 -0.96 18.33
N THR A 113 4.71 -1.41 17.29
CA THR A 113 4.54 -2.79 16.76
C THR A 113 5.03 -3.82 17.77
N LEU A 114 6.14 -3.54 18.46
CA LEU A 114 6.68 -4.37 19.53
C LEU A 114 5.73 -4.42 20.73
N ASP A 115 5.16 -3.29 21.12
CA ASP A 115 4.12 -3.19 22.17
C ASP A 115 2.90 -4.03 21.82
N LEU A 116 2.43 -3.98 20.57
CA LEU A 116 1.30 -4.78 20.11
C LEU A 116 1.62 -6.28 20.17
N LEU A 117 2.82 -6.69 19.76
CA LEU A 117 3.22 -8.09 19.86
C LEU A 117 3.34 -8.55 21.32
N TYR A 118 3.85 -7.69 22.21
CA TYR A 118 3.89 -7.98 23.65
C TYR A 118 2.49 -8.17 24.22
N TYR A 119 1.56 -7.25 23.90
CA TYR A 119 0.15 -7.34 24.29
C TYR A 119 -0.49 -8.66 23.83
N ILE A 120 -0.22 -9.09 22.59
CA ILE A 120 -0.73 -10.35 22.03
C ILE A 120 -0.20 -11.55 22.83
N GLN A 121 1.09 -11.59 23.16
CA GLN A 121 1.69 -12.72 23.89
C GLN A 121 1.28 -12.76 25.37
N HIS A 122 1.22 -11.61 26.05
CA HIS A 122 1.04 -11.53 27.50
C HIS A 122 -0.41 -11.32 27.93
N THR A 123 -1.12 -10.41 27.27
CA THR A 123 -2.46 -10.01 27.68
C THR A 123 -3.53 -10.84 26.97
N LEU A 124 -3.33 -11.14 25.68
CA LEU A 124 -4.19 -12.10 24.96
C LEU A 124 -3.76 -13.57 25.16
N GLY A 125 -2.59 -13.82 25.76
CA GLY A 125 -2.10 -15.17 26.04
C GLY A 125 -1.77 -15.99 24.79
N LYS A 126 -1.52 -15.35 23.63
CA LYS A 126 -1.15 -16.01 22.38
C LYS A 126 0.35 -16.30 22.34
N THR A 127 0.80 -17.10 23.30
CA THR A 127 2.20 -17.50 23.47
C THR A 127 2.71 -18.43 22.36
N ASP A 128 1.80 -18.96 21.55
CA ASP A 128 2.06 -19.73 20.32
C ASP A 128 2.18 -18.84 19.07
N TRP A 129 2.17 -17.50 19.20
CA TRP A 129 2.33 -16.57 18.08
C TRP A 129 3.52 -15.63 18.28
N SER A 130 4.32 -15.47 17.22
CA SER A 130 5.38 -14.46 17.17
C SER A 130 5.68 -14.06 15.73
N VAL A 131 6.64 -13.15 15.54
CA VAL A 131 7.14 -12.76 14.21
C VAL A 131 7.48 -13.99 13.38
N ALA A 132 7.16 -13.94 12.09
CA ALA A 132 7.52 -14.97 11.14
C ALA A 132 9.02 -14.87 10.81
N ASN A 133 9.76 -15.92 11.12
CA ASN A 133 11.21 -16.00 10.89
C ASN A 133 11.61 -16.57 9.51
N ASP A 134 10.64 -16.78 8.63
CA ASP A 134 10.77 -17.39 7.30
C ASP A 134 10.34 -16.46 6.16
N GLU A 135 10.16 -15.17 6.43
CA GLU A 135 9.86 -14.14 5.42
C GLU A 135 11.13 -13.58 4.74
N GLY A 136 12.32 -13.96 5.21
CA GLY A 136 13.61 -13.42 4.72
C GLY A 136 13.85 -11.95 5.08
N LEU A 137 13.11 -11.41 6.05
CA LEU A 137 13.23 -10.01 6.50
C LEU A 137 14.49 -9.76 7.32
N ASP A 138 15.12 -10.79 7.87
CA ASP A 138 16.37 -10.74 8.62
C ASP A 138 17.62 -10.68 7.72
N SER A 139 17.48 -10.02 6.57
CA SER A 139 18.59 -9.74 5.64
C SER A 139 19.76 -9.04 6.32
N ALA A 140 20.96 -9.14 5.74
CA ALA A 140 22.16 -8.46 6.24
C ALA A 140 21.94 -6.94 6.40
N TYR A 141 21.19 -6.33 5.47
CA TYR A 141 20.80 -4.93 5.57
C TYR A 141 19.93 -4.65 6.81
N ASN A 142 18.84 -5.41 6.99
CA ASN A 142 17.91 -5.17 8.10
C ASN A 142 18.58 -5.43 9.46
N ARG A 143 19.39 -6.50 9.58
CA ARG A 143 20.16 -6.79 10.78
C ARG A 143 21.10 -5.63 11.14
N ALA A 144 21.84 -5.12 10.15
CA ALA A 144 22.72 -3.98 10.38
C ALA A 144 21.95 -2.72 10.81
N GLU A 145 20.79 -2.42 10.20
CA GLU A 145 19.95 -1.27 10.59
C GLU A 145 19.47 -1.39 12.05
N ILE A 146 18.98 -2.56 12.44
CA ILE A 146 18.58 -2.83 13.82
C ILE A 146 19.77 -2.76 14.77
N ASP A 147 20.92 -3.32 14.42
CA ASP A 147 22.11 -3.31 15.28
C ASP A 147 22.62 -1.88 15.55
N ARG A 148 22.56 -0.99 14.55
CA ARG A 148 22.85 0.43 14.75
C ARG A 148 21.88 1.08 15.72
N TRP A 149 20.59 0.81 15.58
CA TRP A 149 19.58 1.32 16.51
C TRP A 149 19.79 0.78 17.94
N LEU A 150 20.12 -0.51 18.09
CA LEU A 150 20.40 -1.13 19.38
C LEU A 150 21.66 -0.58 20.05
N ALA A 151 22.67 -0.17 19.28
CA ALA A 151 23.84 0.51 19.83
C ALA A 151 23.49 1.87 20.44
N GLU A 152 22.50 2.59 19.87
CA GLU A 152 21.97 3.84 20.42
C GLU A 152 20.94 3.62 21.54
N ARG A 153 20.27 2.46 21.56
CA ARG A 153 19.23 2.07 22.53
C ARG A 153 19.49 0.66 23.10
N PRO A 154 20.47 0.52 24.02
CA PRO A 154 20.83 -0.78 24.59
C PRO A 154 19.69 -1.46 25.36
N ASP A 155 18.72 -0.69 25.84
CA ASP A 155 17.50 -1.18 26.49
C ASP A 155 16.63 -2.04 25.56
N LEU A 156 16.82 -1.93 24.24
CA LEU A 156 16.12 -2.76 23.24
C LEU A 156 16.86 -4.07 22.91
N ALA A 157 18.06 -4.30 23.44
CA ALA A 157 18.85 -5.50 23.14
C ALA A 157 18.10 -6.84 23.39
N PRO A 158 17.24 -6.98 24.42
CA PRO A 158 16.45 -8.20 24.63
C PRO A 158 15.48 -8.55 23.48
N TYR A 159 15.13 -7.58 22.62
CA TYR A 159 14.16 -7.76 21.53
C TYR A 159 14.84 -7.95 20.17
N ARG A 160 16.17 -8.04 20.12
CA ARG A 160 16.98 -8.08 18.89
C ARG A 160 16.46 -9.09 17.86
N ALA A 161 16.23 -10.33 18.28
CA ALA A 161 15.79 -11.39 17.37
C ALA A 161 14.39 -11.09 16.80
N VAL A 162 13.47 -10.57 17.60
CA VAL A 162 12.13 -10.13 17.14
C VAL A 162 12.25 -8.98 16.14
N LEU A 163 13.06 -7.96 16.45
CA LEU A 163 13.21 -6.76 15.63
C LEU A 163 13.82 -7.05 14.25
N TYR A 164 14.68 -8.07 14.12
CA TYR A 164 15.21 -8.51 12.83
C TYR A 164 14.14 -9.00 11.85
N HIS A 165 12.97 -9.40 12.34
CA HIS A 165 11.88 -9.92 11.52
C HIS A 165 10.75 -8.91 11.29
N PHE A 166 10.93 -7.65 11.67
CA PHE A 166 10.01 -6.58 11.29
C PHE A 166 10.17 -6.21 9.83
N SER A 167 9.15 -5.56 9.23
CA SER A 167 9.23 -5.07 7.85
C SER A 167 10.45 -4.15 7.68
N VAL A 168 11.06 -4.15 6.49
CA VAL A 168 12.27 -3.35 6.22
C VAL A 168 11.96 -1.86 6.10
N MET A 169 10.74 -1.53 5.71
CA MET A 169 10.22 -0.16 5.54
C MET A 169 8.82 -0.06 6.14
N PRO A 170 8.35 1.14 6.53
CA PRO A 170 6.99 1.33 6.98
C PRO A 170 6.03 1.34 5.78
N TYR A 171 4.77 1.01 6.05
CA TYR A 171 3.69 1.34 5.14
C TYR A 171 3.39 2.85 5.25
N THR A 172 3.99 3.61 4.33
CA THR A 172 3.74 5.05 4.18
C THR A 172 2.57 5.30 3.23
N ARG A 173 1.55 6.04 3.70
CA ARG A 173 0.30 6.29 2.95
C ARG A 173 0.36 7.49 2.01
N GLU A 174 1.15 8.50 2.35
CA GLU A 174 1.32 9.74 1.57
C GLU A 174 2.82 10.09 1.46
N SER A 175 3.25 10.61 0.30
CA SER A 175 4.62 11.06 0.05
C SER A 175 4.63 12.18 -0.98
N ARG A 176 5.81 12.69 -1.35
CA ARG A 176 5.96 13.64 -2.46
C ARG A 176 5.51 12.98 -3.76
N ARG A 177 4.72 13.72 -4.53
CA ARG A 177 4.25 13.35 -5.87
C ARG A 177 4.87 14.28 -6.89
N ILE A 178 5.13 13.78 -8.10
CA ILE A 178 5.48 14.66 -9.21
C ILE A 178 4.26 15.46 -9.65
N ILE A 179 4.52 16.54 -10.39
CA ILE A 179 3.53 17.12 -11.31
C ILE A 179 3.88 16.58 -12.70
N GLY A 180 3.01 15.72 -13.20
CA GLY A 180 3.12 15.09 -14.52
C GLY A 180 2.40 15.88 -15.61
N LEU A 181 2.48 15.38 -16.84
CA LEU A 181 1.74 15.96 -17.98
C LEU A 181 0.22 15.92 -17.77
N HIS A 182 -0.26 15.01 -16.94
CA HIS A 182 -1.61 14.95 -16.40
C HIS A 182 -1.55 14.60 -14.91
N THR A 183 -2.49 15.10 -14.11
CA THR A 183 -2.64 14.75 -12.70
C THR A 183 -3.97 14.05 -12.52
N LEU A 184 -3.92 12.75 -12.22
CA LEU A 184 -5.14 11.93 -12.05
C LEU A 184 -5.94 12.41 -10.83
N CYS A 185 -7.21 12.75 -11.02
CA CYS A 185 -8.10 13.25 -9.96
C CYS A 185 -9.16 12.22 -9.56
N ALA A 186 -9.77 12.41 -8.38
CA ALA A 186 -10.77 11.47 -7.85
C ALA A 186 -12.01 11.32 -8.77
N HIS A 187 -12.51 12.43 -9.30
CA HIS A 187 -13.69 12.44 -10.16
C HIS A 187 -13.51 11.66 -11.48
N GLU A 188 -12.26 11.40 -11.89
CA GLU A 188 -11.93 10.63 -13.10
C GLU A 188 -11.95 9.12 -12.85
N ILE A 189 -11.81 8.69 -11.58
CA ILE A 189 -11.71 7.27 -11.20
C ILE A 189 -12.95 6.75 -10.48
N GLU A 190 -13.82 7.63 -9.99
CA GLU A 190 -15.04 7.26 -9.29
C GLU A 190 -16.16 6.85 -10.26
N ARG A 191 -17.13 6.08 -9.74
CA ARG A 191 -18.21 5.46 -10.55
C ARG A 191 -19.54 6.17 -10.35
N ILE A 192 -19.55 7.18 -9.49
CA ILE A 192 -20.70 7.99 -9.15
C ILE A 192 -20.23 9.45 -9.09
N PRO A 193 -20.89 10.37 -9.81
CA PRO A 193 -22.19 10.20 -10.49
C PRO A 193 -22.15 9.59 -11.90
N GLY A 194 -20.97 9.39 -12.48
CA GLY A 194 -20.80 8.84 -13.83
C GLY A 194 -19.74 7.74 -13.87
N PRO A 195 -19.56 7.07 -15.03
CA PRO A 195 -18.53 6.06 -15.18
C PRO A 195 -17.13 6.69 -15.05
N PRO A 196 -16.13 5.91 -14.60
CA PRO A 196 -14.73 6.35 -14.62
C PRO A 196 -14.27 6.63 -16.05
N VAL A 197 -13.31 7.52 -16.20
CA VAL A 197 -12.77 7.92 -17.51
C VAL A 197 -11.90 6.80 -18.07
N GLN A 198 -12.23 6.34 -19.28
CA GLN A 198 -11.31 5.54 -20.08
C GLN A 198 -10.39 6.48 -20.87
N PHE A 199 -9.10 6.50 -20.53
CA PHE A 199 -8.12 7.31 -21.25
C PHE A 199 -7.63 6.63 -22.53
N ALA A 200 -7.21 7.45 -23.50
CA ALA A 200 -6.66 6.94 -24.74
C ALA A 200 -5.29 6.28 -24.56
N HIS A 201 -4.50 6.83 -23.65
CA HIS A 201 -3.16 6.36 -23.32
C HIS A 201 -3.12 5.60 -21.99
N THR A 202 -4.16 4.83 -21.65
CA THR A 202 -4.15 3.98 -20.45
C THR A 202 -3.00 2.97 -20.52
N VAL A 203 -2.22 2.91 -19.44
CA VAL A 203 -1.09 1.96 -19.29
C VAL A 203 -1.17 1.14 -18.00
N ALA A 204 -2.12 1.45 -17.11
CA ALA A 204 -2.40 0.62 -15.95
C ALA A 204 -3.88 0.77 -15.56
N LEU A 205 -4.42 -0.25 -14.89
CA LEU A 205 -5.72 -0.19 -14.24
C LEU A 205 -5.56 -0.24 -12.72
N GLY A 206 -6.45 0.42 -11.99
CA GLY A 206 -6.60 0.26 -10.55
C GLY A 206 -8.03 -0.14 -10.19
N ASP A 207 -8.20 -0.80 -9.04
CA ASP A 207 -9.52 -1.10 -8.48
C ASP A 207 -9.50 -0.89 -6.97
N TYR A 208 -10.06 0.24 -6.55
CA TYR A 208 -10.36 0.53 -5.17
C TYR A 208 -11.31 1.73 -5.05
N ALA A 209 -11.97 1.85 -3.91
CA ALA A 209 -12.63 3.11 -3.55
C ALA A 209 -11.59 4.13 -3.09
N VAL A 210 -11.91 5.42 -3.21
CA VAL A 210 -11.16 6.49 -2.55
C VAL A 210 -11.28 6.29 -1.03
N ASP A 211 -10.21 5.80 -0.41
CA ASP A 211 -10.09 5.55 1.03
C ASP A 211 -9.00 6.45 1.62
N LEU A 212 -9.42 7.62 2.10
CA LEU A 212 -8.53 8.61 2.73
C LEU A 212 -8.76 8.62 4.24
N HIS A 213 -7.72 8.31 5.02
CA HIS A 213 -7.75 8.44 6.46
C HIS A 213 -7.46 9.90 6.90
N GLY A 214 -7.99 10.30 8.06
CA GLY A 214 -7.81 11.64 8.61
C GLY A 214 -8.80 12.68 8.07
N SER A 215 -8.49 13.96 8.21
CA SER A 215 -9.43 15.04 7.86
C SER A 215 -9.58 15.19 6.34
N MET A 216 -10.77 14.84 5.85
CA MET A 216 -11.25 15.10 4.48
C MET A 216 -12.06 16.40 4.46
N THR A 217 -11.48 17.49 4.96
CA THR A 217 -12.13 18.80 4.96
C THR A 217 -11.51 19.68 3.88
N ALA A 218 -12.28 20.64 3.36
CA ALA A 218 -11.85 21.55 2.31
C ALA A 218 -10.44 22.16 2.51
N PRO A 219 -10.02 22.57 3.72
CA PRO A 219 -8.67 23.10 3.95
C PRO A 219 -7.51 22.14 3.67
N TYR A 220 -7.79 20.84 3.55
CA TYR A 220 -6.80 19.80 3.29
C TYR A 220 -6.94 19.15 1.91
N LEU A 221 -7.82 19.69 1.06
CA LEU A 221 -7.94 19.33 -0.35
C LEU A 221 -6.95 20.13 -1.20
N GLU A 222 -6.53 19.53 -2.31
CA GLU A 222 -5.84 20.24 -3.39
C GLU A 222 -6.93 20.85 -4.28
N LEU A 223 -7.46 22.03 -3.91
CA LEU A 223 -8.66 22.60 -4.53
C LEU A 223 -8.53 22.92 -6.03
N ASP A 224 -7.30 22.98 -6.55
CA ASP A 224 -7.02 23.10 -7.98
C ASP A 224 -7.18 21.76 -8.74
N LEU A 225 -7.34 20.65 -8.01
CA LEU A 225 -7.42 19.27 -8.52
C LEU A 225 -8.71 18.55 -8.12
N ASP A 226 -9.10 18.67 -6.85
CA ASP A 226 -10.23 17.98 -6.23
C ASP A 226 -11.30 18.99 -5.76
N HIS A 227 -12.57 18.61 -5.83
CA HIS A 227 -13.67 19.44 -5.33
C HIS A 227 -14.17 18.97 -3.96
N GLU A 228 -14.79 19.86 -3.18
CA GLU A 228 -15.43 19.45 -1.91
C GLU A 228 -16.53 18.41 -2.13
N SER A 229 -17.26 18.52 -3.26
CA SER A 229 -18.25 17.53 -3.66
C SER A 229 -17.64 16.16 -3.90
N ASP A 230 -16.30 16.06 -4.03
CA ASP A 230 -15.66 14.80 -4.29
C ASP A 230 -15.44 13.94 -3.03
N ILE A 231 -15.60 14.51 -1.83
CA ILE A 231 -15.32 13.84 -0.56
C ILE A 231 -16.29 12.66 -0.36
N PRO A 232 -15.84 11.39 -0.37
CA PRO A 232 -16.69 10.27 0.03
C PRO A 232 -17.07 10.38 1.52
N HIS A 233 -18.34 10.13 1.83
CA HIS A 233 -18.86 10.05 3.21
C HIS A 233 -18.88 8.61 3.75
N GLY A 234 -18.46 7.64 2.95
CA GLY A 234 -18.30 6.24 3.36
C GLY A 234 -17.50 5.44 2.34
N PHE A 235 -16.82 4.40 2.82
CA PHE A 235 -16.04 3.50 1.96
C PHE A 235 -16.93 2.87 0.87
N GLY A 236 -16.53 3.01 -0.39
CA GLY A 236 -17.26 2.48 -1.55
C GLY A 236 -18.54 3.24 -1.91
N GLN A 237 -18.87 4.35 -1.22
CA GLN A 237 -20.07 5.14 -1.52
C GLN A 237 -20.07 5.69 -2.96
N ARG A 238 -18.90 5.98 -3.52
CA ARG A 238 -18.72 6.47 -4.90
C ARG A 238 -18.45 5.34 -5.91
N GLY A 239 -18.86 4.13 -5.53
CA GLY A 239 -18.75 2.90 -6.31
C GLY A 239 -17.40 2.20 -6.18
N LEU A 240 -17.34 1.01 -6.77
CA LEU A 240 -16.21 0.08 -6.77
C LEU A 240 -16.00 -0.44 -8.20
N GLY A 241 -14.79 -0.87 -8.54
CA GLY A 241 -14.47 -1.44 -9.84
C GLY A 241 -13.15 -0.93 -10.42
N PRO A 242 -12.86 -1.23 -11.70
CA PRO A 242 -11.63 -0.82 -12.38
C PRO A 242 -11.66 0.62 -12.90
N PHE A 243 -10.55 1.36 -12.80
CA PHE A 243 -10.34 2.72 -13.32
C PHE A 243 -9.02 2.77 -14.09
N ALA A 244 -8.91 3.68 -15.05
CA ALA A 244 -7.72 3.80 -15.89
C ALA A 244 -6.70 4.78 -15.32
N ILE A 245 -5.41 4.49 -15.53
CA ILE A 245 -4.29 5.36 -15.24
C ILE A 245 -3.52 5.62 -16.55
N PRO A 246 -3.50 6.88 -17.04
CA PRO A 246 -2.89 7.21 -18.32
C PRO A 246 -1.36 7.35 -18.24
N PHE A 247 -0.68 7.19 -19.37
CA PHE A 247 0.77 7.33 -19.54
C PHE A 247 1.29 8.68 -19.01
N GLU A 248 0.56 9.76 -19.26
CA GLU A 248 0.89 11.15 -18.94
C GLU A 248 1.12 11.36 -17.43
N CYS A 249 0.46 10.56 -16.60
CA CYS A 249 0.61 10.57 -15.15
C CYS A 249 2.03 10.19 -14.67
N PHE A 250 2.79 9.50 -15.52
CA PHE A 250 4.16 9.05 -15.23
C PHE A 250 5.22 9.96 -15.85
N ILE A 251 4.84 10.94 -16.67
CA ILE A 251 5.81 11.82 -17.35
C ILE A 251 5.89 13.15 -16.63
N PRO A 252 7.03 13.52 -15.99
CA PRO A 252 7.17 14.81 -15.32
C PRO A 252 7.08 15.99 -16.29
N GLU A 253 6.37 17.06 -15.93
CA GLU A 253 6.24 18.27 -16.77
C GLU A 253 7.61 18.84 -17.17
N LYS A 254 8.56 18.86 -16.21
CA LYS A 254 9.79 19.68 -16.29
C LYS A 254 11.09 18.90 -16.19
N ILE A 255 11.04 17.61 -15.83
CA ILE A 255 12.24 16.81 -15.53
C ILE A 255 12.34 15.69 -16.56
N ASP A 256 13.52 15.56 -17.16
CA ASP A 256 13.86 14.50 -18.10
C ASP A 256 14.66 13.38 -17.41
N GLY A 257 14.65 12.17 -17.98
CA GLY A 257 15.35 11.01 -17.43
C GLY A 257 14.82 10.48 -16.09
N PHE A 258 13.66 10.95 -15.61
CA PHE A 258 13.04 10.53 -14.35
C PHE A 258 11.62 10.01 -14.58
N LEU A 259 11.28 8.87 -13.98
CA LEU A 259 9.93 8.29 -13.98
C LEU A 259 9.52 7.86 -12.56
N PRO A 260 8.35 8.27 -12.05
CA PRO A 260 7.74 7.73 -10.84
C PRO A 260 7.08 6.38 -11.13
N ALA A 261 6.95 5.49 -10.13
CA ALA A 261 6.46 4.12 -10.35
C ALA A 261 5.60 3.53 -9.22
N GLU A 262 5.20 4.34 -8.24
CA GLU A 262 4.34 3.89 -7.13
C GLU A 262 3.42 5.01 -6.68
N LYS A 263 3.46 5.50 -5.43
CA LYS A 263 2.62 6.60 -4.94
C LYS A 263 3.10 7.97 -5.38
N ASN A 264 4.32 8.05 -5.93
CA ASN A 264 4.99 9.29 -6.30
C ASN A 264 4.63 9.81 -7.70
N PHE A 265 3.76 9.11 -8.42
CA PHE A 265 3.26 9.56 -9.73
C PHE A 265 2.32 10.76 -9.61
N SER A 266 1.96 11.34 -10.76
CA SER A 266 1.11 12.52 -10.81
C SER A 266 -0.35 12.16 -10.55
N GLN A 267 -0.84 12.51 -9.37
CA GLN A 267 -2.20 12.27 -8.92
C GLN A 267 -2.57 13.24 -7.80
N SER A 268 -3.87 13.50 -7.65
CA SER A 268 -4.39 14.25 -6.53
C SER A 268 -4.28 13.45 -5.23
N ARG A 269 -4.31 14.14 -4.10
CA ARG A 269 -4.32 13.52 -2.77
C ARG A 269 -5.51 12.59 -2.60
N MET A 270 -6.66 12.91 -3.18
CA MET A 270 -7.84 12.04 -3.12
C MET A 270 -7.69 10.80 -4.00
N ALA A 271 -7.21 10.94 -5.24
CA ALA A 271 -6.94 9.79 -6.11
C ALA A 271 -5.92 8.83 -5.46
N ASN A 272 -4.93 9.35 -4.72
CA ASN A 272 -3.98 8.54 -3.93
C ASN A 272 -4.67 7.63 -2.90
N GLY A 273 -5.87 7.95 -2.45
CA GLY A 273 -6.69 7.06 -1.60
C GLY A 273 -7.03 5.74 -2.27
N ALA A 274 -7.14 5.71 -3.60
CA ALA A 274 -7.53 4.53 -4.38
C ALA A 274 -6.35 3.85 -5.10
N THR A 275 -5.27 4.58 -5.39
CA THR A 275 -4.15 4.14 -6.24
C THR A 275 -2.92 3.65 -5.45
N ARG A 276 -3.06 3.39 -4.14
CA ARG A 276 -1.94 3.02 -3.23
C ARG A 276 -1.91 1.56 -2.72
N LEU A 277 -2.77 0.67 -3.20
CA LEU A 277 -2.69 -0.79 -3.00
C LEU A 277 -1.66 -1.51 -3.89
N GLN A 278 -1.18 -2.65 -3.41
CA GLN A 278 -0.13 -3.41 -4.09
C GLN A 278 -0.47 -3.82 -5.55
N PRO A 279 -1.69 -4.32 -5.88
CA PRO A 279 -1.96 -4.84 -7.21
C PRO A 279 -1.72 -3.84 -8.35
N HIS A 280 -2.25 -2.63 -8.22
CA HIS A 280 -2.07 -1.62 -9.27
C HIS A 280 -0.69 -0.95 -9.19
N THR A 281 -0.01 -0.91 -8.02
CA THR A 281 1.41 -0.46 -7.99
C THR A 281 2.33 -1.39 -8.78
N LEU A 282 2.03 -2.69 -8.85
CA LEU A 282 2.75 -3.63 -9.71
C LEU A 282 2.51 -3.30 -11.20
N LEU A 283 1.27 -3.03 -11.59
CA LEU A 283 0.93 -2.63 -12.96
C LEU A 283 1.58 -1.31 -13.36
N MET A 284 1.57 -0.31 -12.46
CA MET A 284 2.27 0.96 -12.68
C MET A 284 3.79 0.77 -12.83
N GLY A 285 4.39 -0.10 -12.00
CA GLY A 285 5.81 -0.45 -12.12
C GLY A 285 6.15 -1.11 -13.45
N GLN A 286 5.28 -2.02 -13.94
CA GLN A 286 5.42 -2.67 -15.24
C GLN A 286 5.31 -1.66 -16.39
N ALA A 287 4.30 -0.77 -16.35
CA ALA A 287 4.14 0.32 -17.31
C ALA A 287 5.39 1.20 -17.37
N VAL A 288 5.87 1.69 -16.22
CA VAL A 288 7.03 2.57 -16.13
C VAL A 288 8.31 1.87 -16.60
N GLY A 289 8.45 0.57 -16.30
CA GLY A 289 9.54 -0.25 -16.84
C GLY A 289 9.51 -0.33 -18.36
N ALA A 290 8.34 -0.53 -18.97
CA ALA A 290 8.16 -0.54 -20.42
C ALA A 290 8.49 0.83 -21.04
N ILE A 291 8.02 1.92 -20.44
CA ILE A 291 8.36 3.30 -20.87
C ILE A 291 9.88 3.50 -20.86
N ALA A 292 10.55 3.14 -19.77
CA ALA A 292 12.00 3.30 -19.65
C ALA A 292 12.76 2.45 -20.69
N ALA A 293 12.34 1.20 -20.90
CA ALA A 293 12.98 0.31 -21.85
C ALA A 293 12.86 0.82 -23.30
N LEU A 294 11.65 1.25 -23.71
CA LEU A 294 11.40 1.82 -25.03
C LEU A 294 12.16 3.14 -25.24
N ALA A 295 12.20 4.01 -24.22
CA ALA A 295 12.99 5.25 -24.27
C ALA A 295 14.47 4.97 -24.57
N ILE A 296 15.06 3.97 -23.89
CA ILE A 296 16.45 3.56 -24.11
C ILE A 296 16.63 2.96 -25.51
N GLN A 297 15.73 2.07 -25.94
CA GLN A 297 15.81 1.42 -27.25
C GLN A 297 15.78 2.41 -28.41
N HIS A 298 14.95 3.45 -28.31
CA HIS A 298 14.81 4.48 -29.34
C HIS A 298 15.80 5.63 -29.20
N GLY A 299 16.54 5.69 -28.09
CA GLY A 299 17.46 6.80 -27.80
C GLY A 299 16.75 8.13 -27.58
N VAL A 300 15.56 8.11 -26.99
CA VAL A 300 14.70 9.29 -26.74
C VAL A 300 14.43 9.50 -25.25
N GLN A 301 13.93 10.67 -24.88
CA GLN A 301 13.44 10.91 -23.52
C GLN A 301 12.12 10.15 -23.27
N PRO A 302 11.79 9.76 -22.02
CA PRO A 302 10.53 9.07 -21.72
C PRO A 302 9.29 9.81 -22.25
N ARG A 303 9.28 11.15 -22.21
CA ARG A 303 8.18 11.98 -22.73
C ARG A 303 7.96 11.87 -24.26
N ALA A 304 8.92 11.33 -24.99
CA ALA A 304 8.90 11.19 -26.44
C ALA A 304 8.63 9.74 -26.88
N VAL A 305 8.43 8.81 -25.94
CA VAL A 305 7.97 7.45 -26.24
C VAL A 305 6.51 7.50 -26.70
N ASP A 306 6.18 6.76 -27.76
CA ASP A 306 4.80 6.60 -28.21
C ASP A 306 4.00 5.77 -27.20
N PRO A 307 2.94 6.31 -26.56
CA PRO A 307 2.12 5.56 -25.63
C PRO A 307 1.50 4.29 -26.23
N VAL A 308 1.24 4.27 -27.55
CA VAL A 308 0.68 3.09 -28.23
C VAL A 308 1.68 1.94 -28.28
N GLU A 309 2.97 2.23 -28.35
CA GLU A 309 4.01 1.21 -28.29
C GLU A 309 4.12 0.61 -26.88
N VAL A 310 4.02 1.45 -25.85
CA VAL A 310 3.94 1.00 -24.45
C VAL A 310 2.74 0.09 -24.26
N GLN A 311 1.55 0.48 -24.73
CA GLN A 311 0.33 -0.32 -24.65
C GLN A 311 0.50 -1.69 -25.31
N LYS A 312 1.14 -1.77 -26.50
CA LYS A 312 1.43 -3.04 -27.16
C LYS A 312 2.31 -3.95 -26.31
N VAL A 313 3.39 -3.42 -25.73
CA VAL A 313 4.28 -4.18 -24.83
C VAL A 313 3.51 -4.76 -23.63
N LEU A 314 2.63 -3.96 -23.03
CA LEU A 314 1.83 -4.37 -21.87
C LEU A 314 0.77 -5.41 -22.25
N LEU A 315 0.07 -5.24 -23.37
CA LEU A 315 -0.89 -6.20 -23.89
C LEU A 315 -0.22 -7.53 -24.28
N ASP A 316 1.00 -7.48 -24.83
CA ASP A 316 1.79 -8.68 -25.13
C ASP A 316 2.18 -9.43 -23.84
N ALA A 317 2.45 -8.71 -22.75
CA ALA A 317 2.69 -9.25 -21.42
C ALA A 317 1.41 -9.78 -20.72
N GLY A 318 0.22 -9.49 -21.25
CA GLY A 318 -1.06 -9.99 -20.76
C GLY A 318 -1.87 -9.00 -19.91
N ASP A 319 -1.47 -7.72 -19.88
CA ASP A 319 -2.15 -6.69 -19.10
C ASP A 319 -3.49 -6.30 -19.73
N THR A 320 -4.52 -6.08 -18.92
CA THR A 320 -5.78 -5.45 -19.36
C THR A 320 -5.66 -3.94 -19.17
N LEU A 321 -5.98 -3.15 -20.20
CA LEU A 321 -5.85 -1.69 -20.25
C LEU A 321 -7.20 -0.97 -20.43
N CYS A 322 -8.27 -1.70 -20.72
CA CYS A 322 -9.62 -1.17 -20.81
C CYS A 322 -10.43 -1.50 -19.55
N ILE A 323 -11.17 -0.51 -19.03
CA ILE A 323 -12.00 -0.63 -17.81
C ILE A 323 -13.01 -1.79 -17.96
N ASP A 324 -13.66 -1.89 -19.11
CA ASP A 324 -14.62 -2.95 -19.42
C ASP A 324 -13.97 -4.21 -20.03
N GLY A 325 -12.63 -4.25 -20.08
CA GLY A 325 -11.86 -5.29 -20.77
C GLY A 325 -12.09 -5.27 -22.29
N ALA A 326 -12.16 -6.45 -22.90
CA ALA A 326 -12.49 -6.64 -24.31
C ALA A 326 -13.57 -7.72 -24.44
N PRO A 327 -14.85 -7.36 -24.19
CA PRO A 327 -15.93 -8.33 -24.14
C PRO A 327 -16.09 -9.06 -25.47
N GLY A 328 -16.29 -10.38 -25.42
CA GLY A 328 -16.45 -11.21 -26.61
C GLY A 328 -15.14 -11.71 -27.23
N THR A 329 -13.99 -11.33 -26.68
CA THR A 329 -12.68 -11.90 -27.05
C THR A 329 -12.13 -12.80 -25.95
N ARG A 330 -11.16 -13.66 -26.30
CA ARG A 330 -10.48 -14.52 -25.33
C ARG A 330 -9.20 -13.84 -24.84
N TRP A 331 -9.02 -13.71 -23.53
CA TRP A 331 -7.82 -13.11 -22.94
C TRP A 331 -6.51 -13.68 -23.53
N GLY A 332 -5.59 -12.79 -23.85
CA GLY A 332 -4.26 -13.12 -24.37
C GLY A 332 -4.19 -13.46 -25.86
N THR A 333 -5.30 -13.50 -26.59
CA THR A 333 -5.28 -13.72 -28.06
C THR A 333 -5.00 -12.41 -28.82
N PRO A 334 -4.54 -12.48 -30.09
CA PRO A 334 -4.38 -11.28 -30.91
C PRO A 334 -5.65 -10.43 -31.00
N GLU A 335 -6.82 -11.06 -31.13
CA GLU A 335 -8.11 -10.36 -31.22
C GLU A 335 -8.42 -9.58 -29.93
N TRP A 336 -8.05 -10.12 -28.77
CA TRP A 336 -8.20 -9.43 -27.48
C TRP A 336 -7.29 -8.21 -27.37
N ARG A 337 -6.05 -8.29 -27.90
CA ARG A 337 -5.14 -7.12 -27.93
C ARG A 337 -5.63 -6.06 -28.91
N ASP A 338 -6.08 -6.47 -30.09
CA ASP A 338 -6.58 -5.57 -31.13
C ASP A 338 -7.85 -4.83 -30.68
N GLU A 339 -8.79 -5.54 -30.03
CA GLU A 339 -10.00 -4.93 -29.47
C GLU A 339 -9.65 -3.88 -28.41
N GLN A 340 -8.76 -4.19 -27.47
CA GLN A 340 -8.34 -3.21 -26.47
C GLN A 340 -7.66 -1.99 -27.11
N LEU A 341 -6.75 -2.17 -28.07
CA LEU A 341 -6.13 -1.04 -28.79
C LEU A 341 -7.17 -0.20 -29.53
N ALA A 342 -8.20 -0.82 -30.10
CA ALA A 342 -9.29 -0.11 -30.77
C ALA A 342 -10.14 0.70 -29.77
N THR A 343 -10.46 0.13 -28.61
CA THR A 343 -11.15 0.84 -27.52
C THR A 343 -10.32 2.02 -27.02
N LEU A 344 -9.01 1.81 -26.77
CA LEU A 344 -8.09 2.84 -26.28
C LEU A 344 -8.00 4.01 -27.26
N ARG A 345 -7.95 3.80 -28.57
CA ARG A 345 -7.94 4.89 -29.56
C ARG A 345 -9.14 5.85 -29.46
N ASN A 346 -10.26 5.38 -28.92
CA ASN A 346 -11.48 6.17 -28.73
C ASN A 346 -11.62 6.72 -27.29
N GLY A 347 -10.63 6.48 -26.42
CA GLY A 347 -10.61 6.99 -25.06
C GLY A 347 -10.44 8.51 -25.00
N ALA A 348 -10.74 9.09 -23.84
CA ALA A 348 -10.54 10.50 -23.59
C ALA A 348 -9.05 10.86 -23.61
N PRO A 349 -8.67 12.06 -24.11
CA PRO A 349 -7.30 12.54 -23.94
C PRO A 349 -7.03 12.84 -22.46
N ALA A 350 -5.82 12.55 -22.01
CA ALA A 350 -5.34 13.04 -20.71
C ALA A 350 -4.92 14.51 -20.86
N GLU A 351 -5.79 15.44 -20.49
CA GLU A 351 -5.51 16.87 -20.64
C GLU A 351 -4.53 17.36 -19.56
N PRO A 352 -3.64 18.33 -19.88
CA PRO A 352 -2.85 19.00 -18.87
C PRO A 352 -3.75 19.62 -17.81
N THR A 353 -3.48 19.32 -16.54
CA THR A 353 -4.25 19.89 -15.44
C THR A 353 -4.06 21.41 -15.45
N LYS A 354 -5.16 22.15 -15.64
CA LYS A 354 -5.14 23.62 -15.66
C LYS A 354 -4.78 24.11 -14.26
N LYS A 355 -3.68 24.84 -14.15
CA LYS A 355 -3.25 25.52 -12.91
C LYS A 355 -4.01 26.81 -12.68
#